data_AF-A0A0T6ABS5-F1
#
_entry.id   AF-A0A0T6ABS5-F1
#
_cell.length_a   1.000
_cell.length_b   1.000
_cell.length_c   1.000
_cell.angle_alpha   90.00
_cell.angle_beta   90.00
_cell.angle_gamma   90.00
#
_symmetry.space_group_name_H-M   'P 1'
#
loop_
_entity.id
_entity.type
_entity.pdbx_description
1 polymer ?
#
loop_
_entity_poly.entity_id
_entity_poly.type
_entity_poly.pdbx_seq_one_letter_code
_entity_poly.pdbx_strand_id
1 'polypeptide(L)'
;MRKILLLPFCLSKEEMAKVGKMAGKNEYTVIVANSTAKALSEVRRHASPGSREPVRIVGVVCEGRAKKVWLGLVLLKIRQWGKGTLGLRTRRIELARVAIAGGTKAFFGRRSCRVGFNVADMEGLRRALEGEDTFMRL
;
A
#
# COMPACT_ATOMS: atom_id res chain seq x y z
N MET A 1 -11.26 -3.88 11.84
CA MET A 1 -10.15 -3.11 11.23
C MET A 1 -10.16 -3.39 9.75
N ARG A 2 -10.30 -2.36 8.91
CA ARG A 2 -10.35 -2.52 7.46
C ARG A 2 -8.96 -2.80 6.91
N LYS A 3 -8.76 -3.93 6.23
CA LYS A 3 -7.48 -4.35 5.67
C LYS A 3 -7.49 -4.23 4.15
N ILE A 4 -6.52 -3.51 3.58
CA ILE A 4 -6.41 -3.23 2.14
C ILE A 4 -5.01 -3.62 1.67
N LEU A 5 -4.94 -4.40 0.58
CA LEU A 5 -3.70 -4.69 -0.12
C LEU A 5 -3.71 -4.01 -1.49
N LEU A 6 -2.76 -3.12 -1.72
CA LEU A 6 -2.55 -2.44 -3.00
C LEU A 6 -1.49 -3.18 -3.81
N LEU A 7 -1.91 -3.73 -4.94
CA LEU A 7 -1.05 -4.41 -5.89
C LEU A 7 -0.76 -3.53 -7.10
N PRO A 8 0.50 -3.48 -7.56
CA PRO A 8 0.84 -2.82 -8.80
C PRO A 8 0.53 -3.75 -9.97
N PHE A 9 0.00 -3.19 -11.06
CA PHE A 9 -0.29 -3.93 -12.30
C PHE A 9 0.92 -4.60 -12.96
N CYS A 10 2.13 -4.33 -12.47
CA CYS A 10 3.37 -4.83 -13.05
C CYS A 10 3.77 -6.24 -12.55
N LEU A 11 3.08 -6.79 -11.56
CA LEU A 11 3.27 -8.18 -11.13
C LEU A 11 2.78 -9.15 -12.23
N SER A 12 3.34 -10.36 -12.25
CA SER A 12 2.81 -11.42 -13.13
C SER A 12 1.41 -11.86 -12.72
N LYS A 13 0.66 -12.44 -13.64
CA LYS A 13 -0.69 -12.98 -13.34
C LYS A 13 -0.63 -14.05 -12.25
N GLU A 14 0.36 -14.93 -12.34
CA GLU A 14 0.62 -15.98 -11.35
C GLU A 14 0.93 -15.36 -9.98
N GLU A 15 1.78 -14.34 -9.95
CA GLU A 15 2.14 -13.66 -8.72
C GLU A 15 0.93 -12.93 -8.11
N MET A 16 0.14 -12.22 -8.92
CA MET A 16 -1.09 -11.58 -8.46
C MET A 16 -2.08 -12.58 -7.88
N ALA A 17 -2.23 -13.76 -8.48
CA ALA A 17 -3.09 -14.82 -7.97
C ALA A 17 -2.58 -15.38 -6.63
N LYS A 18 -1.26 -15.63 -6.53
CA LYS A 18 -0.61 -16.13 -5.31
C LYS A 18 -0.74 -15.13 -4.16
N VAL A 19 -0.42 -13.87 -4.43
CA VAL A 19 -0.56 -12.76 -3.47
C VAL A 19 -2.02 -12.56 -3.08
N GLY A 20 -2.94 -12.64 -4.05
CA GLY A 20 -4.37 -12.55 -3.78
C GLY A 20 -4.88 -13.63 -2.83
N LYS A 21 -4.41 -14.87 -2.98
CA LYS A 21 -4.74 -15.98 -2.07
C LYS A 21 -4.23 -15.74 -0.65
N MET A 22 -3.00 -15.24 -0.49
CA MET A 22 -2.44 -14.92 0.83
C MET A 22 -3.16 -13.76 1.50
N ALA A 23 -3.50 -12.73 0.73
CA ALA A 23 -4.26 -11.58 1.19
C ALA A 23 -5.66 -12.00 1.68
N GLY A 24 -6.33 -12.87 0.92
CA GLY A 24 -7.64 -13.42 1.29
C GLY A 24 -7.62 -14.19 2.60
N LYS A 25 -6.59 -15.01 2.84
CA LYS A 25 -6.38 -15.71 4.13
C LYS A 25 -6.25 -14.75 5.32
N ASN A 26 -5.72 -13.55 5.08
CA ASN A 26 -5.55 -12.51 6.11
C ASN A 26 -6.67 -11.45 6.09
N GLU A 27 -7.76 -11.70 5.34
CA GLU A 27 -8.93 -10.83 5.20
C GLU A 27 -8.64 -9.45 4.57
N TYR A 28 -7.60 -9.36 3.73
CA TYR A 28 -7.30 -8.15 2.99
C TYR A 28 -8.16 -8.04 1.74
N THR A 29 -8.78 -6.87 1.54
CA THR A 29 -9.36 -6.50 0.24
C THR A 29 -8.21 -6.20 -0.73
N VAL A 30 -8.09 -6.98 -1.80
CA VAL A 30 -7.04 -6.81 -2.81
C VAL A 30 -7.50 -5.82 -3.87
N ILE A 31 -6.68 -4.80 -4.11
CA ILE A 31 -6.95 -3.75 -5.08
C ILE A 31 -5.76 -3.68 -6.04
N VAL A 32 -5.99 -4.01 -7.30
CA VAL A 32 -4.99 -3.86 -8.36
C VAL A 32 -5.08 -2.46 -8.93
N ALA A 33 -4.03 -1.67 -8.74
CA ALA A 33 -4.01 -0.29 -9.18
C ALA A 33 -3.11 -0.09 -10.41
N ASN A 34 -3.72 0.36 -11.50
CA ASN A 34 -3.02 0.70 -12.74
C ASN A 34 -2.33 2.08 -12.65
N SER A 35 -2.80 2.94 -11.74
CA SER A 35 -2.24 4.27 -11.48
C SER A 35 -2.31 4.63 -10.00
N THR A 36 -1.46 5.57 -9.56
CA THR A 36 -1.50 6.10 -8.19
C THR A 36 -2.84 6.79 -7.89
N ALA A 37 -3.41 7.49 -8.87
CA ALA A 37 -4.72 8.14 -8.72
C ALA A 37 -5.84 7.11 -8.49
N LYS A 38 -5.85 6.01 -9.26
CA LYS A 38 -6.81 4.92 -9.06
C LYS A 38 -6.63 4.26 -7.70
N ALA A 39 -5.39 3.97 -7.29
CA ALA A 39 -5.09 3.45 -5.94
C ALA A 39 -5.70 4.33 -4.85
N LEU A 40 -5.49 5.65 -4.93
CA LEU A 40 -6.01 6.61 -3.95
C LEU A 40 -7.55 6.70 -3.97
N SER A 41 -8.17 6.66 -5.15
CA SER A 41 -9.62 6.65 -5.28
C SER A 41 -10.24 5.41 -4.64
N GLU A 42 -9.68 4.23 -4.88
CA GLU A 42 -10.16 2.99 -4.29
C GLU A 42 -9.94 2.95 -2.78
N VAL A 43 -8.77 3.38 -2.29
CA VAL A 43 -8.53 3.53 -0.85
C VAL A 43 -9.56 4.48 -0.23
N ARG A 44 -9.88 5.61 -0.86
CA ARG A 44 -10.90 6.55 -0.35
C ARG A 44 -12.29 5.92 -0.31
N ARG A 45 -12.66 5.17 -1.34
CA ARG A 45 -13.93 4.45 -1.42
C ARG A 45 -14.04 3.39 -0.33
N HIS A 46 -13.00 2.58 -0.13
CA HIS A 46 -12.97 1.52 0.88
C HIS A 46 -12.77 2.03 2.30
N ALA A 47 -12.14 3.20 2.47
CA ALA A 47 -11.91 3.83 3.77
C ALA A 47 -12.93 4.95 4.03
N SER A 48 -14.20 4.69 3.71
CA SER A 48 -15.33 5.61 3.64
C SER A 48 -15.25 6.85 4.57
N PRO A 49 -15.57 8.08 4.09
CA PRO A 49 -15.61 9.27 4.93
C PRO A 49 -16.60 9.08 6.08
N GLY A 50 -16.12 9.14 7.33
CA GLY A 50 -16.96 9.03 8.53
C GLY A 50 -16.85 7.70 9.28
N SER A 51 -16.27 6.66 8.69
CA SER A 51 -15.97 5.43 9.44
C SER A 51 -14.82 5.67 10.43
N ARG A 52 -15.06 5.33 11.71
CA ARG A 52 -14.06 5.32 12.77
C ARG A 52 -13.18 4.06 12.76
N GLU A 53 -13.49 3.12 11.87
CA GLU A 53 -12.78 1.85 11.83
C GLU A 53 -11.30 2.09 11.47
N PRO A 54 -10.35 1.54 12.25
CA PRO A 54 -8.94 1.55 11.91
C PRO A 54 -8.72 0.94 10.52
N VAL A 55 -7.81 1.53 9.74
CA VAL A 55 -7.50 1.05 8.39
C VAL A 55 -6.03 0.65 8.32
N ARG A 56 -5.78 -0.56 7.83
CA ARG A 56 -4.45 -1.07 7.51
C ARG A 56 -4.30 -1.19 6.00
N ILE A 57 -3.25 -0.58 5.45
CA ILE A 57 -2.97 -0.57 4.02
C ILE A 57 -1.56 -1.13 3.81
N VAL A 58 -1.48 -2.26 3.11
CA VAL A 58 -0.21 -2.83 2.64
C VAL A 58 -0.05 -2.47 1.18
N GLY A 59 1.07 -1.85 0.81
CA GLY A 59 1.36 -1.49 -0.58
C GLY A 59 2.56 -2.26 -1.12
N VAL A 60 2.36 -3.03 -2.19
CA VAL A 60 3.47 -3.60 -2.97
C VAL A 60 3.93 -2.54 -3.96
N VAL A 61 5.16 -2.05 -3.81
CA VAL A 61 5.67 -0.91 -4.61
C VAL A 61 7.14 -1.09 -4.98
N CYS A 62 7.51 -0.63 -6.16
CA CYS A 62 8.92 -0.44 -6.50
C CYS A 62 9.51 0.80 -5.80
N GLU A 63 10.83 0.88 -5.63
CA GLU A 63 11.49 2.01 -4.95
C GLU A 63 11.12 3.38 -5.53
N GLY A 64 11.06 3.50 -6.86
CA GLY A 64 10.70 4.75 -7.53
C GLY A 64 9.26 5.21 -7.21
N ARG A 65 8.33 4.27 -7.00
CA ARG A 65 6.98 4.61 -6.51
C ARG A 65 6.98 4.84 -5.01
N ALA A 66 7.82 4.14 -4.24
CA ALA A 66 7.93 4.31 -2.80
C ALA A 66 8.30 5.76 -2.42
N LYS A 67 9.22 6.41 -3.14
CA LYS A 67 9.56 7.84 -2.93
C LYS A 67 8.34 8.76 -3.12
N LYS A 68 7.55 8.54 -4.17
CA LYS A 68 6.33 9.34 -4.45
C LYS A 68 5.23 9.10 -3.42
N VAL A 69 5.06 7.84 -3.02
CA VAL A 69 4.13 7.47 -1.94
C VAL A 69 4.55 8.14 -0.64
N TRP A 70 5.84 8.11 -0.30
CA TRP A 70 6.38 8.74 0.92
C TRP A 70 6.00 10.23 1.01
N LEU A 71 6.16 10.99 -0.08
CA LEU A 71 5.75 12.39 -0.12
C LEU A 71 4.24 12.56 0.16
N GLY A 72 3.40 11.71 -0.43
CA GLY A 72 1.97 11.69 -0.14
C GLY A 72 1.63 11.32 1.31
N LEU A 73 2.43 10.46 1.94
CA LEU A 73 2.25 10.07 3.34
C LEU A 73 2.66 11.18 4.31
N VAL A 74 3.71 11.94 3.99
CA VAL A 74 4.09 13.14 4.74
C VAL A 74 2.94 14.14 4.75
N LEU A 75 2.32 14.40 3.60
CA LEU A 75 1.14 15.27 3.51
C LEU A 75 -0.05 14.74 4.32
N LEU A 76 -0.29 13.42 4.32
CA LEU A 76 -1.33 12.80 5.14
C LEU A 76 -1.07 12.98 6.63
N LYS A 77 0.19 12.81 7.08
CA LYS A 77 0.59 13.03 8.48
C LYS A 77 0.35 14.48 8.90
N ILE A 78 0.76 15.45 8.08
CA ILE A 78 0.51 16.88 8.34
C ILE A 78 -1.00 17.16 8.44
N ARG A 79 -1.79 16.62 7.51
CA ARG A 79 -3.25 16.80 7.53
C ARG A 79 -3.91 16.16 8.76
N GLN A 80 -3.45 14.97 9.18
CA GLN A 80 -3.96 14.33 10.39
C GLN A 80 -3.58 15.11 11.64
N TRP A 81 -2.34 15.59 11.72
CA TRP A 81 -1.89 16.45 12.80
C TRP A 81 -2.73 17.74 12.86
N GLY A 82 -2.96 18.40 11.74
CA GLY A 82 -3.83 19.58 11.65
C GLY A 82 -5.29 19.31 12.03
N LYS A 83 -5.80 18.10 11.78
CA LYS A 83 -7.11 17.70 12.31
C LYS A 83 -7.08 17.54 13.83
N GLY A 84 -6.05 16.89 14.36
CA GLY A 84 -5.87 16.73 15.80
C GLY A 84 -5.79 18.07 16.53
N THR A 85 -5.05 19.05 16.00
CA THR A 85 -4.92 20.39 16.59
C THR A 85 -6.22 21.19 16.53
N LEU A 86 -7.06 20.96 15.52
CA LEU A 86 -8.38 21.58 15.38
C LEU A 86 -9.49 20.85 16.16
N GLY A 87 -9.16 19.85 16.99
CA GLY A 87 -10.15 19.01 17.69
C GLY A 87 -11.01 18.15 16.74
N LEU A 88 -10.62 18.08 15.46
CA LEU A 88 -11.29 17.27 14.46
C LEU A 88 -10.84 15.81 14.59
N ARG A 89 -11.81 14.92 14.47
CA ARG A 89 -11.61 13.48 14.70
C ARG A 89 -10.56 12.90 13.73
N THR A 90 -9.53 12.27 14.29
CA THR A 90 -8.52 11.48 13.58
C THR A 90 -8.86 9.99 13.67
N ARG A 91 -8.32 9.19 12.75
CA ARG A 91 -8.52 7.73 12.71
C ARG A 91 -7.16 7.04 12.67
N ARG A 92 -7.06 5.86 13.26
CA ARG A 92 -5.85 5.05 13.21
C ARG A 92 -5.60 4.54 11.79
N ILE A 93 -4.46 4.87 11.22
CA ILE A 93 -4.01 4.39 9.91
C ILE A 93 -2.69 3.65 10.07
N GLU A 94 -2.65 2.40 9.63
CA GLU A 94 -1.44 1.59 9.56
C GLU A 94 -1.02 1.40 8.11
N LEU A 95 0.27 1.63 7.85
CA LEU A 95 0.84 1.50 6.51
C LEU A 95 2.04 0.56 6.57
N ALA A 96 2.01 -0.45 5.71
CA ALA A 96 3.15 -1.34 5.45
C ALA A 96 3.53 -1.29 3.98
N ARG A 97 4.81 -1.49 3.69
CA ARG A 97 5.35 -1.49 2.33
C ARG A 97 6.03 -2.82 2.04
N VAL A 98 5.85 -3.31 0.84
CA VAL A 98 6.48 -4.53 0.34
C VAL A 98 7.20 -4.19 -0.94
N ALA A 99 8.46 -4.60 -1.04
CA ALA A 99 9.25 -4.38 -2.23
C ALA A 99 8.87 -5.38 -3.34
N ILE A 100 9.14 -4.98 -4.59
CA ILE A 100 9.13 -5.91 -5.72
C ILE A 100 10.52 -6.54 -5.81
N ALA A 101 10.60 -7.86 -5.76
CA ALA A 101 11.86 -8.59 -5.91
C ALA A 101 12.35 -8.49 -7.37
N GLY A 102 13.66 -8.22 -7.56
CA GLY A 102 14.29 -8.10 -8.87
C GLY A 102 14.16 -6.75 -9.58
N GLY A 103 13.57 -5.72 -8.95
CA GLY A 103 13.52 -4.37 -9.50
C GLY A 103 14.76 -3.54 -9.13
N THR A 104 15.61 -3.21 -10.11
CA THR A 104 16.84 -2.44 -9.86
C THR A 104 16.53 -1.02 -9.36
N LYS A 105 17.31 -0.56 -8.36
CA LYS A 105 17.26 0.80 -7.80
C LYS A 105 17.49 1.83 -8.90
N ALA A 106 16.50 2.67 -9.19
CA ALA A 106 16.70 3.82 -10.05
C ALA A 106 16.27 5.08 -9.30
N PHE A 107 17.23 5.98 -9.11
CA PHE A 107 17.09 7.24 -8.38
C PHE A 107 16.02 8.16 -9.01
N PHE A 108 15.72 7.98 -10.30
CA PHE A 108 14.70 8.69 -11.12
C PHE A 108 14.12 7.73 -12.18
N GLY A 109 12.92 7.15 -11.97
CA GLY A 109 12.17 6.47 -13.04
C GLY A 109 12.77 5.16 -13.59
N ARG A 110 11.96 4.37 -14.32
CA ARG A 110 12.18 2.92 -14.60
C ARG A 110 13.23 2.69 -15.69
N ARG A 111 14.12 1.70 -15.50
CA ARG A 111 14.82 1.01 -16.62
C ARG A 111 14.41 -0.46 -16.82
N SER A 112 13.89 -1.15 -15.81
CA SER A 112 13.64 -2.60 -15.89
C SER A 112 12.34 -3.06 -15.19
N CYS A 113 11.24 -2.32 -15.38
CA CYS A 113 9.93 -2.84 -14.97
C CYS A 113 9.38 -3.74 -16.09
N ARG A 114 9.56 -5.06 -15.96
CA ARG A 114 8.94 -6.02 -16.89
C ARG A 114 7.49 -6.22 -16.47
N VAL A 115 6.60 -5.40 -17.03
CA VAL A 115 5.16 -5.45 -16.74
C VAL A 115 4.66 -6.86 -16.99
N GLY A 116 4.03 -7.49 -15.99
CA GLY A 116 3.52 -8.85 -16.09
C GLY A 116 4.53 -9.95 -15.76
N PHE A 117 5.75 -9.61 -15.33
CA PHE A 117 6.80 -10.58 -15.00
C PHE A 117 7.49 -10.30 -13.65
N ASN A 118 7.13 -9.22 -12.97
CA ASN A 118 7.73 -8.93 -11.67
C ASN A 118 7.13 -9.81 -10.57
N VAL A 119 7.95 -10.08 -9.55
CA VAL A 119 7.58 -10.87 -8.36
C VAL A 119 7.62 -9.99 -7.11
N ALA A 120 6.77 -10.28 -6.12
CA ALA A 120 6.81 -9.58 -4.84
C ALA A 120 7.90 -10.18 -3.95
N ASP A 121 8.45 -9.39 -3.02
CA ASP A 121 9.17 -9.97 -1.88
C ASP A 121 8.16 -10.73 -1.00
N MET A 122 8.10 -12.05 -1.18
CA MET A 122 7.09 -12.91 -0.58
C MET A 122 7.22 -13.00 0.94
N GLU A 123 8.44 -12.95 1.48
CA GLU A 123 8.65 -12.99 2.93
C GLU A 123 8.27 -11.65 3.55
N GLY A 124 8.71 -10.54 2.94
CA GLY A 124 8.28 -9.20 3.35
C GLY A 124 6.76 -9.02 3.25
N LEU A 125 6.13 -9.61 2.23
CA LEU A 125 4.67 -9.60 2.08
C LEU A 125 3.98 -10.37 3.19
N ARG A 126 4.46 -11.57 3.53
CA ARG A 126 3.89 -12.40 4.60
C ARG A 126 3.89 -11.63 5.92
N ARG A 127 5.05 -11.12 6.33
CA ARG A 127 5.20 -10.28 7.53
C ARG A 127 4.29 -9.05 7.51
N ALA A 128 4.28 -8.32 6.40
CA ALA A 128 3.43 -7.13 6.27
C ALA A 128 1.93 -7.45 6.39
N LEU A 129 1.47 -8.58 5.88
CA LEU A 129 0.07 -9.02 6.01
C LEU A 129 -0.27 -9.42 7.45
N GLU A 130 0.66 -10.06 8.17
CA GLU A 130 0.50 -10.53 9.55
C GLU A 130 0.47 -9.39 10.60
N GLY A 131 0.85 -8.18 10.22
CA GLY A 131 0.84 -7.02 11.13
C GLY A 131 2.21 -6.38 11.33
N GLU A 132 3.26 -7.10 10.94
CA GLU A 132 4.65 -6.67 11.03
C GLU A 132 4.98 -5.63 9.93
N ASP A 133 6.22 -5.14 9.90
CA ASP A 133 6.74 -4.21 8.88
C ASP A 133 5.89 -2.93 8.66
N THR A 134 5.16 -2.52 9.71
CA THR A 134 4.39 -1.26 9.71
C THR A 134 5.35 -0.10 9.84
N PHE A 135 5.61 0.61 8.74
CA PHE A 135 6.56 1.73 8.74
C PHE A 135 5.93 3.06 9.16
N MET A 136 4.59 3.15 9.20
CA MET A 136 3.89 4.35 9.65
C MET A 136 2.59 3.99 10.35
N ARG A 137 2.40 4.61 11.52
CA ARG A 137 1.16 4.63 12.30
C ARG A 137 0.77 6.08 12.53
N LEU A 138 -0.46 6.44 12.16
CA LEU A 138 -1.05 7.76 12.35
C LEU A 138 -2.33 7.62 13.17
#